data_AF-A0A7K9U4E9-F1
#
_entry.id   AF-A0A7K9U4E9-F1
#
_cell.length_a   1.000
_cell.length_b   1.000
_cell.length_c   1.000
_cell.angle_alpha   90.00
_cell.angle_beta   90.00
_cell.angle_gamma   90.00
#
_symmetry.space_group_name_H-M   'P 1'
#
loop_
_entity.id
_entity.type
_entity.pdbx_description
1 polymer ?
#
loop_
_entity_poly.entity_id
_entity_poly.type
_entity_poly.pdbx_seq_one_letter_code
_entity_poly.pdbx_strand_id
1 'polypeptide(L)'
;MQFAVKIDQVEDFLKNTQEFDNIDSLRELLLQQEHHTKELLEKSFAVLSKSQELTEFIEEFKCEAPNVNPGLIQGAQSSCLKIDNLLEMLQDRRRQLAKFLKHQQEGLEQILQIYLWHQRENQV
;
A
#
# COMPACT_ATOMS: atom_id res chain seq x y z
N MET A 1 2.45 3.05 -12.56
CA MET A 1 1.06 2.55 -12.48
C MET A 1 0.88 1.28 -11.62
N GLN A 2 1.89 0.42 -11.42
CA GLN A 2 1.72 -0.83 -10.64
C GLN A 2 1.28 -0.64 -9.17
N PHE A 3 1.62 0.49 -8.54
CA PHE A 3 1.19 0.78 -7.17
C PHE A 3 -0.31 1.11 -7.08
N ALA A 4 -0.83 1.95 -7.98
CA ALA A 4 -2.27 2.25 -8.03
C ALA A 4 -3.11 0.98 -8.31
N VAL A 5 -2.65 0.14 -9.24
CA VAL A 5 -3.28 -1.16 -9.51
C VAL A 5 -3.32 -2.04 -8.26
N LYS A 6 -2.24 -2.06 -7.46
CA LYS A 6 -2.22 -2.83 -6.22
C LYS A 6 -3.16 -2.26 -5.16
N ILE A 7 -3.31 -0.94 -5.07
CA ILE A 7 -4.30 -0.30 -4.20
C ILE A 7 -5.70 -0.77 -4.58
N ASP A 8 -6.05 -0.71 -5.86
CA ASP A 8 -7.38 -1.13 -6.34
C ASP A 8 -7.64 -2.62 -6.07
N GLN A 9 -6.62 -3.48 -6.26
CA GLN A 9 -6.71 -4.91 -5.91
C GLN A 9 -6.97 -5.15 -4.42
N VAL A 10 -6.33 -4.38 -3.54
CA VAL A 10 -6.54 -4.49 -2.09
C VAL A 10 -7.92 -3.95 -1.68
N GLU A 11 -8.39 -2.87 -2.32
CA GLU A 11 -9.77 -2.37 -2.15
C GLU A 11 -10.81 -3.42 -2.55
N ASP A 12 -10.62 -4.07 -3.69
CA ASP A 12 -11.54 -5.11 -4.15
C ASP A 12 -11.48 -6.37 -3.28
N PHE A 13 -10.29 -6.76 -2.82
CA PHE A 13 -10.14 -7.82 -1.82
C PHE A 13 -10.98 -7.50 -0.57
N LEU A 14 -10.82 -6.30 0.01
CA LEU A 14 -11.55 -5.88 1.21
C LEU A 14 -13.08 -5.91 1.02
N LYS A 15 -13.58 -5.49 -0.15
CA LYS A 15 -15.03 -5.54 -0.45
C LYS A 15 -15.57 -6.97 -0.49
N ASN A 16 -14.77 -7.92 -0.95
CA ASN A 16 -15.18 -9.31 -1.16
C ASN A 16 -14.87 -10.21 0.05
N THR A 17 -14.21 -9.70 1.09
CA THR A 17 -13.71 -10.48 2.25
C THR A 17 -14.82 -10.91 3.25
N GLN A 18 -16.10 -10.82 2.92
CA GLN A 18 -17.17 -11.06 3.90
C GLN A 18 -17.52 -12.54 4.16
N GLU A 19 -16.94 -13.48 3.41
CA GLU A 19 -17.38 -14.87 3.43
C GLU A 19 -16.19 -15.80 3.74
N PHE A 20 -16.18 -16.38 4.93
CA PHE A 20 -15.36 -17.54 5.26
C PHE A 20 -16.27 -18.63 5.84
N ASP A 21 -16.14 -19.85 5.35
CA ASP A 21 -17.05 -20.95 5.69
C ASP A 21 -16.59 -21.76 6.91
N ASN A 22 -15.29 -21.73 7.21
CA ASN A 22 -14.66 -22.49 8.28
C ASN A 22 -13.36 -21.84 8.77
N ILE A 23 -12.74 -22.42 9.79
CA ILE A 23 -11.48 -21.92 10.39
C ILE A 23 -10.34 -21.89 9.37
N ASP A 24 -10.24 -22.89 8.50
CA ASP A 24 -9.13 -22.98 7.56
C ASP A 24 -9.23 -21.85 6.52
N SER A 25 -10.45 -21.57 6.04
CA SER A 25 -10.74 -20.38 5.22
C SER A 25 -10.45 -19.07 5.96
N LEU A 26 -10.75 -18.99 7.27
CA LEU A 26 -10.42 -17.82 8.09
C LEU A 26 -8.90 -17.62 8.24
N ARG A 27 -8.13 -18.70 8.41
CA ARG A 27 -6.65 -18.64 8.47
C ARG A 27 -6.04 -18.27 7.14
N GLU A 28 -6.55 -18.82 6.04
CA GLU A 28 -6.12 -18.46 4.69
C GLU A 28 -6.39 -16.97 4.42
N LEU A 29 -7.55 -16.47 4.85
CA LEU A 29 -7.89 -15.07 4.72
C LEU A 29 -6.93 -14.14 5.48
N LEU A 30 -6.55 -14.50 6.70
CA LEU A 30 -5.55 -13.76 7.48
C LEU A 30 -4.17 -13.76 6.79
N LEU A 31 -3.75 -14.90 6.21
CA LEU A 31 -2.50 -14.98 5.44
C LEU A 31 -2.54 -14.12 4.18
N GLN A 32 -3.67 -14.11 3.47
CA GLN A 32 -3.86 -13.26 2.30
C GLN A 32 -3.79 -11.78 2.68
N GLN A 33 -4.40 -11.36 3.79
CA GLN A 33 -4.30 -9.98 4.30
C GLN A 33 -2.86 -9.57 4.60
N GLU A 34 -2.08 -10.44 5.24
CA GLU A 34 -0.66 -10.18 5.52
C GLU A 34 0.13 -9.99 4.22
N HIS A 35 -0.08 -10.88 3.26
CA HIS A 35 0.56 -10.79 1.94
C HIS A 35 0.17 -9.49 1.21
N HIS A 36 -1.12 -9.14 1.19
CA HIS A 36 -1.61 -7.90 0.60
C HIS A 36 -0.99 -6.67 1.23
N THR A 37 -0.88 -6.65 2.57
CA THR A 37 -0.26 -5.56 3.32
C THR A 37 1.22 -5.41 2.96
N LYS A 38 1.96 -6.51 2.95
CA LYS A 38 3.38 -6.53 2.62
C LYS A 38 3.64 -6.03 1.20
N GLU A 39 2.96 -6.60 0.20
CA GLU A 39 3.17 -6.22 -1.20
C GLU A 39 2.75 -4.76 -1.46
N LEU A 40 1.70 -4.28 -0.78
CA LEU A 40 1.29 -2.88 -0.86
C LEU A 40 2.38 -1.94 -0.33
N LEU A 41 3.04 -2.29 0.77
CA LEU A 41 4.17 -1.52 1.32
C LEU A 41 5.39 -1.55 0.39
N GLU A 42 5.74 -2.72 -0.15
CA GLU A 42 6.87 -2.88 -1.07
C GLU A 42 6.69 -2.03 -2.33
N LYS A 43 5.50 -2.08 -2.96
CA LYS A 43 5.23 -1.26 -4.16
C LYS A 43 5.18 0.23 -3.84
N SER A 44 4.62 0.60 -2.68
CA SER A 44 4.63 1.98 -2.20
C SER A 44 6.05 2.52 -2.07
N PHE A 45 6.92 1.74 -1.43
CA PHE A 45 8.32 2.11 -1.22
C PHE A 45 9.08 2.24 -2.55
N ALA A 46 8.90 1.27 -3.46
CA ALA A 46 9.56 1.29 -4.77
C ALA A 46 9.19 2.53 -5.60
N VAL A 47 7.94 3.00 -5.53
CA VAL A 47 7.53 4.21 -6.24
C VAL A 47 8.08 5.47 -5.57
N LEU A 48 8.11 5.54 -4.23
CA LEU A 48 8.71 6.67 -3.51
C LEU A 48 10.21 6.81 -3.83
N SER A 49 10.97 5.70 -3.81
CA SER A 49 12.40 5.69 -4.16
C SER A 49 12.63 6.27 -5.56
N LYS A 50 11.87 5.79 -6.55
CA LYS A 50 11.99 6.28 -7.92
C LYS A 50 11.65 7.76 -8.08
N SER A 51 10.70 8.27 -7.29
CA SER A 51 10.37 9.70 -7.30
C SER A 51 11.49 10.54 -6.72
N GLN A 52 12.12 10.05 -5.63
CA GLN A 52 13.26 10.71 -5.03
C GLN A 52 14.45 10.74 -5.99
N GLU A 53 14.78 9.60 -6.63
CA GLU A 53 15.82 9.52 -7.66
C GLU A 53 15.59 10.52 -8.80
N LEU A 54 14.34 10.69 -9.25
CA LEU A 54 13.99 11.66 -10.29
C LEU A 54 14.20 13.11 -9.83
N THR A 55 13.81 13.43 -8.60
CA THR A 55 13.99 14.77 -8.03
C THR A 55 15.47 15.09 -7.83
N GLU A 56 16.26 14.15 -7.34
CA GLU A 56 17.72 14.28 -7.21
C GLU A 56 18.39 14.52 -8.58
N PHE A 57 18.03 13.73 -9.59
CA PHE A 57 18.51 13.90 -10.96
C PHE A 57 18.23 15.30 -11.52
N ILE A 58 17.04 15.84 -11.29
CA ILE A 58 16.67 17.18 -11.76
C ILE A 58 17.46 18.28 -11.04
N GLU A 59 17.77 18.11 -9.76
CA GLU A 59 18.59 19.06 -9.02
C GLU A 59 20.07 19.01 -9.44
N GLU A 60 20.62 17.83 -9.69
CA GLU A 60 21.97 17.67 -10.26
C GLU A 60 22.07 18.31 -11.66
N PHE A 61 21.08 18.07 -12.52
CA PHE A 61 21.02 18.64 -13.88
C PHE A 61 21.05 20.18 -13.89
N LYS A 62 20.51 20.83 -12.85
CA LYS A 62 20.55 22.29 -12.70
C LYS A 62 21.93 22.81 -12.33
N CYS A 63 22.72 22.03 -11.59
CA CYS A 63 24.03 22.46 -11.08
C CYS A 63 25.15 22.29 -12.10
N GLU A 64 25.04 21.28 -12.99
CA GLU A 64 26.14 20.90 -13.89
C GLU A 64 26.21 21.69 -15.20
N ALA A 65 25.15 22.41 -15.59
CA ALA A 65 25.07 22.97 -16.93
C ALA A 65 24.79 24.50 -16.93
N PRO A 66 25.81 25.34 -17.21
CA PRO A 66 25.70 26.81 -17.23
C PRO A 66 24.75 27.38 -18.30
N ASN A 67 24.31 26.55 -19.26
CA ASN A 67 23.54 26.94 -20.44
C ASN A 67 22.17 26.22 -20.56
N VAL A 68 21.68 25.58 -19.49
CA VAL A 68 20.36 24.93 -19.56
C VAL A 68 19.28 26.00 -19.70
N ASN A 69 18.36 25.77 -20.64
CA ASN A 69 17.19 26.61 -20.83
C ASN A 69 16.36 26.67 -19.52
N PRO A 70 16.17 27.85 -18.91
CA PRO A 70 15.39 28.00 -17.68
C PRO A 70 13.97 27.43 -17.78
N GLY A 71 13.36 27.47 -18.98
CA GLY A 71 12.03 26.89 -19.22
C GLY A 71 12.01 25.36 -19.12
N LEU A 72 13.10 24.68 -19.47
CA LEU A 72 13.23 23.23 -19.30
C LEU A 72 13.35 22.85 -17.83
N ILE A 73 14.15 23.60 -17.07
CA ILE A 73 14.28 23.42 -15.61
C ILE A 73 12.94 23.63 -14.93
N GLN A 74 12.25 24.74 -15.23
CA GLN A 74 10.94 25.05 -14.67
C GLN A 74 9.89 23.98 -15.02
N GLY A 75 9.91 23.47 -16.26
CA GLY A 75 9.03 22.40 -16.71
C GLY A 75 9.28 21.08 -15.97
N ALA A 76 10.55 20.72 -15.76
CA ALA A 76 10.94 19.53 -14.99
C ALA A 76 10.50 19.64 -13.52
N GLN A 77 10.76 20.79 -12.88
CA GLN A 77 10.32 21.07 -11.50
C GLN A 77 8.79 21.04 -11.36
N SER A 78 8.06 21.62 -12.31
CA SER A 78 6.59 21.54 -12.32
C SER A 78 6.10 20.10 -12.46
N SER A 79 6.82 19.27 -13.22
CA SER A 79 6.50 17.86 -13.38
C SER A 79 6.77 17.05 -12.11
N CYS A 80 7.89 17.29 -11.42
CA CYS A 80 8.14 16.72 -10.09
C CYS A 80 7.03 17.07 -9.10
N LEU A 81 6.64 18.34 -9.02
CA LEU A 81 5.57 18.76 -8.11
C LEU A 81 4.24 18.03 -8.40
N LYS A 82 3.92 17.79 -9.67
CA LYS A 82 2.74 17.00 -10.04
C LYS A 82 2.87 15.54 -9.62
N ILE A 83 4.06 14.95 -9.76
CA ILE A 83 4.34 13.59 -9.31
C ILE A 83 4.20 13.51 -7.79
N ASP A 84 4.79 14.45 -7.04
CA ASP A 84 4.70 14.50 -5.58
C ASP A 84 3.24 14.57 -5.09
N ASN A 85 2.42 15.42 -5.70
CA ASN A 85 0.99 15.51 -5.39
C ASN A 85 0.25 14.19 -5.65
N LEU A 86 0.56 13.50 -6.76
CA LEU A 86 -0.03 12.20 -7.06
C LEU A 86 0.43 11.14 -6.06
N LEU A 87 1.71 11.17 -5.66
CA LEU A 87 2.23 10.26 -4.65
C LEU A 87 1.61 10.51 -3.30
N GLU A 88 1.41 11.75 -2.89
CA GLU A 88 0.73 12.08 -1.65
C GLU A 88 -0.69 11.49 -1.62
N MET A 89 -1.45 11.65 -2.71
CA MET A 89 -2.78 11.05 -2.85
C MET A 89 -2.74 9.52 -2.74
N LEU A 90 -1.80 8.86 -3.43
CA LEU A 90 -1.67 7.40 -3.39
C LEU A 90 -1.20 6.92 -2.01
N GLN A 91 -0.32 7.67 -1.34
CA GLN A 91 0.10 7.38 0.02
C GLN A 91 -1.06 7.53 1.01
N ASP A 92 -1.94 8.50 0.80
CA ASP A 92 -3.11 8.66 1.64
C ASP A 92 -4.08 7.49 1.50
N ARG A 93 -4.42 7.10 0.27
CA ARG A 93 -5.21 5.89 -0.01
C ARG A 93 -4.58 4.66 0.66
N ARG A 94 -3.27 4.47 0.52
CA ARG A 94 -2.54 3.38 1.18
C ARG A 94 -2.68 3.41 2.71
N ARG A 95 -2.55 4.58 3.33
CA ARG A 95 -2.70 4.74 4.80
C ARG A 95 -4.12 4.39 5.25
N GLN A 96 -5.13 4.81 4.48
CA GLN A 96 -6.53 4.46 4.77
C GLN A 96 -6.73 2.94 4.68
N LEU A 97 -6.25 2.30 3.61
CA LEU A 97 -6.33 0.83 3.47
C LEU A 97 -5.60 0.08 4.59
N ALA A 98 -4.41 0.53 4.97
CA ALA A 98 -3.68 -0.08 6.08
C ALA A 98 -4.46 -0.04 7.39
N LYS A 99 -5.20 1.06 7.66
CA LYS A 99 -6.08 1.14 8.84
C LYS A 99 -7.23 0.14 8.75
N PHE A 100 -7.88 0.02 7.59
CA PHE A 100 -8.97 -0.93 7.38
C PHE A 100 -8.50 -2.38 7.50
N LEU A 101 -7.39 -2.75 6.85
CA LEU A 101 -6.79 -4.08 6.95
C LEU A 101 -6.46 -4.43 8.39
N LYS A 102 -5.83 -3.51 9.14
CA LYS A 102 -5.51 -3.73 10.54
C LYS A 102 -6.76 -3.99 11.39
N HIS A 103 -7.80 -3.17 11.22
CA HIS A 103 -9.04 -3.34 11.97
C HIS A 103 -9.74 -4.67 11.64
N GLN A 104 -9.76 -5.04 10.36
CA GLN A 104 -10.32 -6.30 9.91
C GLN A 104 -9.54 -7.49 10.46
N GLN A 105 -8.21 -7.45 10.41
CA GLN A 105 -7.33 -8.47 10.97
C GLN A 105 -7.61 -8.69 12.46
N GLU A 106 -7.67 -7.61 13.25
CA GLU A 106 -7.97 -7.68 14.69
C GLU A 106 -9.32 -8.36 14.95
N GLY A 107 -10.35 -8.07 14.14
CA GLY A 107 -11.66 -8.71 14.24
C GLY A 107 -11.63 -10.20 13.89
N LEU A 108 -10.95 -10.57 12.81
CA LEU A 108 -10.82 -11.97 12.36
C LEU A 108 -10.00 -12.81 13.36
N GLU A 109 -8.93 -12.25 13.92
CA GLU A 109 -8.13 -12.89 14.97
C GLU A 109 -8.97 -13.14 16.23
N GLN A 110 -9.82 -12.19 16.63
CA GLN A 110 -10.74 -12.41 17.75
C GLN A 110 -11.70 -13.57 17.49
N ILE A 111 -12.30 -13.64 16.30
CA ILE A 111 -13.19 -14.75 15.91
C ILE A 111 -12.44 -16.08 15.97
N LEU A 112 -11.21 -16.13 15.44
CA LEU A 112 -10.37 -17.31 15.49
C LEU A 112 -10.11 -17.76 16.94
N GLN A 113 -9.80 -16.83 17.84
CA GLN A 113 -9.58 -17.16 19.26
C GLN A 113 -10.84 -17.73 19.92
N ILE A 114 -12.02 -17.16 19.64
CA ILE A 114 -13.30 -17.66 20.18
C ILE A 114 -13.54 -19.10 19.72
N TYR A 115 -13.33 -19.38 18.43
CA TYR A 115 -13.47 -20.74 17.91
C TYR A 115 -12.52 -21.71 18.61
N LEU A 116 -11.23 -21.36 18.70
CA LEU A 116 -10.21 -22.20 19.33
C LEU A 116 -10.51 -22.45 20.81
N TRP A 117 -11.08 -21.46 21.48
CA TRP A 117 -11.52 -21.59 22.87
C TRP A 117 -12.66 -22.61 23.00
N HIS A 118 -13.71 -22.50 22.19
CA HIS A 118 -14.82 -23.47 22.19
C HIS A 118 -14.37 -24.89 21.84
N GLN A 119 -13.43 -25.04 20.90
CA GLN A 119 -12.88 -26.35 20.56
C GLN A 119 -12.16 -26.98 21.75
N ARG A 120 -11.43 -26.18 22.53
CA ARG A 120 -10.72 -26.66 23.73
C ARG A 120 -11.71 -27.02 24.84
N GLU A 121 -12.75 -26.24 25.03
CA GLU A 121 -13.77 -26.50 26.05
C GLU A 121 -14.55 -27.79 25.79
N ASN A 122 -14.93 -28.06 24.53
CA ASN A 122 -15.62 -29.29 24.14
C ASN A 122 -14.73 -30.56 24.16
N GLN A 123 -13.43 -30.43 24.42
CA GLN A 123 -12.49 -31.55 24.56
C GLN A 123 -12.24 -31.95 26.04
N VAL A 124 -12.82 -31.21 27.00
CA VAL A 124 -12.73 -31.45 28.45
C VAL A 124 -14.03 -32.04 28.97
#